data_AF-A0A2S9I9M5-F1
#
_entry.id   AF-A0A2S9I9M5-F1
#
_cell.length_a   1.000
_cell.length_b   1.000
_cell.length_c   1.000
_cell.angle_alpha   90.00
_cell.angle_beta   90.00
_cell.angle_gamma   90.00
#
_symmetry.space_group_name_H-M   'P 1'
#
loop_
_entity.id
_entity.type
_entity.pdbx_description
1 polymer ?
#
loop_
_entity_poly.entity_id
_entity_poly.type
_entity_poly.pdbx_seq_one_letter_code
_entity_poly.pdbx_strand_id
1 'polypeptide(L)'
;MSALTQQTRVANYLQQHRRLPDYYIRKNEARRQGWDPSRGNLCQVLPGRAIGGDRFSNREGGLPDKAGRKWFEADVNYQCGRRGSDRMLWSSDGLIYVTRDHYRHFEQVN
;
A
#
# COMPACT_ATOMS: atom_id res chain seq x y z
N MET A 1 -3.72 -13.50 -5.59
CA MET A 1 -3.40 -12.18 -5.00
C MET A 1 -4.30 -11.07 -5.48
N SER A 2 -4.52 -10.92 -6.79
CA SER A 2 -5.23 -9.74 -7.34
C SER A 2 -6.53 -9.42 -6.59
N ALA A 3 -7.40 -10.41 -6.35
CA ALA A 3 -8.68 -10.23 -5.65
C ALA A 3 -8.58 -9.73 -4.19
N LEU A 4 -7.49 -10.06 -3.47
CA LEU A 4 -7.26 -9.53 -2.12
C LEU A 4 -6.83 -8.07 -2.21
N THR A 5 -5.89 -7.75 -3.10
CA THR A 5 -5.33 -6.40 -3.20
C THR A 5 -6.09 -5.49 -4.17
N GLN A 6 -7.29 -5.86 -4.64
CA GLN A 6 -8.08 -5.01 -5.53
C GLN A 6 -8.28 -3.63 -4.89
N GLN A 7 -7.99 -2.57 -5.64
CA GLN A 7 -8.03 -1.19 -5.14
C GLN A 7 -9.32 -0.88 -4.37
N THR A 8 -10.49 -1.17 -4.96
CA THR A 8 -11.81 -0.90 -4.37
C THR A 8 -12.03 -1.65 -3.06
N ARG A 9 -11.64 -2.93 -3.01
CA ARG A 9 -11.71 -3.74 -1.79
C ARG A 9 -10.88 -3.15 -0.66
N VAL A 10 -9.65 -2.74 -0.97
CA VAL A 10 -8.70 -2.18 0.02
C VAL A 10 -9.17 -0.81 0.50
N ALA A 11 -9.67 0.04 -0.41
CA ALA A 11 -10.26 1.34 -0.08
C ALA A 11 -11.44 1.18 0.88
N ASN A 12 -12.42 0.33 0.54
CA ASN A 12 -13.59 0.09 1.38
C ASN A 12 -13.19 -0.41 2.78
N TYR A 13 -12.21 -1.30 2.86
CA TYR A 13 -11.71 -1.80 4.15
C TYR A 13 -11.05 -0.68 4.97
N LEU A 14 -10.25 0.17 4.35
CA LEU A 14 -9.63 1.32 5.01
C LEU A 14 -10.68 2.32 5.51
N GLN A 15 -11.73 2.59 4.73
CA GLN A 15 -12.83 3.47 5.14
C GLN A 15 -13.56 2.93 6.39
N GLN A 16 -13.82 1.63 6.42
CA GLN A 16 -14.57 0.99 7.51
C GLN A 16 -13.75 0.77 8.78
N HIS A 17 -12.48 0.39 8.63
CA HIS A 17 -11.66 -0.09 9.76
C HIS A 17 -10.49 0.83 10.12
N ARG A 18 -10.18 1.84 9.30
CA ARG A 18 -9.03 2.76 9.45
C ARG A 18 -7.67 2.05 9.59
N ARG A 19 -7.57 0.82 9.10
CA ARG A 19 -6.38 -0.02 9.11
C ARG A 19 -6.37 -0.90 7.88
N LEU A 20 -5.19 -1.41 7.51
CA LEU A 20 -5.09 -2.39 6.43
C LEU A 20 -5.66 -3.75 6.85
N PRO A 21 -6.16 -4.54 5.89
CA PRO A 21 -6.40 -5.96 6.07
C PRO A 21 -5.14 -6.72 6.52
N ASP A 22 -5.33 -7.78 7.30
CA ASP A 22 -4.22 -8.50 7.96
C ASP A 22 -3.26 -9.23 6.99
N TYR A 23 -3.63 -9.38 5.71
CA TYR A 23 -2.76 -9.96 4.69
C TYR A 23 -1.66 -8.99 4.20
N TYR A 24 -1.70 -7.72 4.62
CA TYR A 24 -0.60 -6.80 4.38
C TYR A 24 0.54 -6.99 5.37
N ILE A 25 1.77 -6.85 4.88
CA ILE A 25 2.99 -6.93 5.67
C ILE A 25 3.92 -5.77 5.32
N ARG A 26 4.60 -5.21 6.33
CA ARG A 26 5.55 -4.12 6.13
C ARG A 26 6.80 -4.59 5.40
N LYS A 27 7.43 -3.70 4.63
CA LYS A 27 8.64 -4.01 3.85
C LYS A 27 9.76 -4.63 4.70
N ASN A 28 9.99 -4.09 5.89
CA ASN A 28 11.05 -4.59 6.77
C ASN A 28 10.79 -6.00 7.29
N GLU A 29 9.54 -6.32 7.61
CA GLU A 29 9.12 -7.63 8.09
C GLU A 29 9.16 -8.67 6.98
N ALA A 30 8.68 -8.32 5.79
CA ALA A 30 8.79 -9.20 4.62
C ALA A 30 10.25 -9.54 4.30
N ARG A 31 11.16 -8.56 4.35
CA ARG A 31 12.60 -8.79 4.14
C ARG A 31 13.21 -9.74 5.17
N ARG A 32 12.84 -9.61 6.44
CA ARG A 32 13.28 -10.55 7.51
C ARG A 32 12.80 -11.97 7.26
N GLN A 33 11.70 -12.15 6.52
CA GLN A 33 11.15 -13.44 6.15
C GLN A 33 11.62 -13.92 4.75
N GLY A 34 12.67 -13.31 4.19
CA GLY A 34 13.29 -13.77 2.94
C GLY A 34 12.77 -13.10 1.66
N TRP A 35 11.93 -12.07 1.77
CA TRP A 35 11.53 -11.29 0.60
C TRP A 35 12.70 -10.48 0.03
N ASP A 36 13.03 -10.74 -1.22
CA ASP A 36 13.95 -9.99 -2.05
C ASP A 36 13.17 -9.27 -3.17
N PRO A 37 13.07 -7.94 -3.12
CA PRO A 37 12.37 -7.15 -4.14
C PRO A 37 12.95 -7.33 -5.55
N SER A 38 14.26 -7.57 -5.68
CA SER A 38 14.94 -7.71 -6.97
C SER A 38 14.55 -9.02 -7.66
N ARG A 39 14.33 -10.08 -6.87
CA ARG A 39 13.89 -11.40 -7.33
C ARG A 39 12.37 -11.51 -7.52
N GLY A 40 11.60 -10.54 -7.00
CA GLY A 40 10.13 -10.60 -7.07
C GLY A 40 9.54 -11.82 -6.35
N ASN A 41 10.21 -12.34 -5.33
CA ASN A 41 9.91 -13.64 -4.72
C ASN A 41 8.83 -13.57 -3.61
N LEU A 42 8.12 -12.45 -3.42
CA LEU A 42 7.23 -12.26 -2.27
C LEU A 42 6.23 -13.40 -2.10
N CYS A 43 5.50 -13.77 -3.15
CA CYS A 43 4.51 -14.84 -3.07
C CYS A 43 5.11 -16.24 -2.86
N GLN A 44 6.41 -16.41 -3.13
CA GLN A 44 7.11 -17.68 -2.89
C GLN A 44 7.46 -17.82 -1.41
N VAL A 45 7.98 -16.75 -0.80
CA VAL A 45 8.39 -16.75 0.62
C VAL A 45 7.23 -16.47 1.57
N LEU A 46 6.23 -15.72 1.11
CA LEU A 46 5.08 -15.26 1.89
C LEU A 46 3.78 -15.40 1.07
N PRO A 47 3.30 -16.64 0.87
CA PRO A 47 2.01 -16.88 0.23
C PRO A 47 0.89 -16.15 0.97
N GLY A 48 -0.06 -15.63 0.21
CA GLY A 48 -1.18 -14.83 0.70
C GLY A 48 -0.88 -13.37 1.04
N ARG A 49 0.38 -12.90 0.98
CA ARG A 49 0.77 -11.57 1.47
C ARG A 49 0.97 -10.52 0.36
N ALA A 50 0.81 -9.25 0.74
CA ALA A 50 1.14 -8.08 -0.05
C ALA A 50 1.88 -7.02 0.78
N ILE A 51 2.67 -6.16 0.15
CA ILE A 51 3.43 -5.12 0.87
C ILE A 51 2.51 -3.95 1.23
N GLY A 52 2.54 -3.51 2.49
CA GLY A 52 1.83 -2.32 2.92
C GLY A 52 1.93 -2.03 4.41
N GLY A 53 1.54 -0.83 4.81
CA GLY A 53 1.55 -0.35 6.19
C GLY A 53 2.80 0.46 6.56
N ASP A 54 3.70 0.68 5.62
CA ASP A 54 4.86 1.54 5.80
C ASP A 54 4.47 3.03 5.75
N ARG A 55 5.24 3.88 6.44
CA ARG A 55 5.03 5.33 6.43
C ARG A 55 5.40 5.91 5.06
N PHE A 56 4.49 6.68 4.48
CA PHE A 56 4.73 7.49 3.30
C PHE A 56 5.13 8.90 3.74
N SER A 57 6.26 9.40 3.23
CA SER A 57 6.85 10.65 3.68
C SER A 57 6.25 11.90 3.02
N ASN A 58 5.54 11.74 1.89
CA ASN A 58 4.99 12.85 1.11
C ASN A 58 6.01 13.97 0.79
N ARG A 59 7.27 13.59 0.51
CA ARG A 59 8.38 14.56 0.30
C ARG A 59 8.14 15.50 -0.88
N GLU A 60 7.47 15.00 -1.92
CA GLU A 60 7.15 15.76 -3.13
C GLU A 60 5.87 16.61 -2.97
N GLY A 61 5.18 16.52 -1.83
CA GLY A 61 4.01 17.37 -1.53
C GLY A 61 2.76 17.07 -2.38
N GLY A 62 2.69 15.91 -3.04
CA GLY A 62 1.55 15.54 -3.89
C GLY A 62 0.25 15.23 -3.15
N LEU A 63 0.30 15.09 -1.82
CA LEU A 63 -0.88 14.89 -0.96
C LEU A 63 -1.07 16.06 0.02
N PRO A 64 -2.31 16.35 0.45
CA PRO A 64 -2.58 17.42 1.40
C PRO A 64 -1.85 17.23 2.73
N ASP A 65 -1.08 18.24 3.16
CA ASP A 65 -0.38 18.23 4.43
C ASP A 65 -1.16 18.96 5.53
N LYS A 66 -0.97 18.53 6.79
CA LYS A 66 -1.57 19.12 7.99
C LYS A 66 -0.73 18.74 9.20
N ALA A 67 -0.56 19.67 10.15
CA ALA A 67 0.15 19.39 11.40
C ALA A 67 -0.40 18.13 12.10
N GLY A 68 0.49 17.19 12.39
CA GLY A 68 0.15 15.90 13.01
C GLY A 68 -0.38 14.82 12.06
N ARG A 69 -0.69 15.15 10.79
CA ARG A 69 -1.09 14.16 9.77
C ARG A 69 0.08 13.26 9.42
N LYS A 70 -0.18 11.96 9.36
CA LYS A 70 0.76 10.95 8.89
C LYS A 70 0.16 10.23 7.70
N TRP A 71 0.99 9.96 6.70
CA TRP A 71 0.61 9.19 5.53
C TRP A 71 1.23 7.79 5.58
N PHE A 72 0.52 6.83 5.00
CA PHE A 72 0.93 5.44 4.88
C PHE A 72 0.63 4.92 3.48
N GLU A 73 1.30 3.84 3.08
CA GLU A 73 1.17 3.26 1.74
C GLU A 73 0.94 1.75 1.76
N ALA A 74 0.25 1.24 0.75
CA ALA A 74 0.05 -0.18 0.49
C ALA A 74 0.02 -0.47 -1.01
N ASP A 75 0.55 -1.61 -1.42
CA ASP A 75 0.40 -2.12 -2.78
C ASP A 75 -1.05 -2.51 -3.04
N VAL A 76 -1.59 -2.07 -4.18
CA VAL A 76 -2.87 -2.56 -4.69
C VAL A 76 -2.67 -3.18 -6.06
N ASN A 77 -3.65 -3.99 -6.50
CA ASN A 77 -3.63 -4.71 -7.76
C ASN A 77 -2.40 -5.62 -7.95
N TYR A 78 -1.83 -6.14 -6.86
CA TYR A 78 -0.63 -6.98 -6.89
C TYR A 78 -0.92 -8.39 -7.43
N GLN A 79 -0.08 -8.86 -8.36
CA GLN A 79 -0.27 -10.12 -9.10
C GLN A 79 0.86 -11.14 -8.87
N CYS A 80 1.57 -11.06 -7.74
CA CYS A 80 2.82 -11.80 -7.52
C CYS A 80 3.97 -11.35 -8.44
N GLY A 81 5.18 -11.84 -8.18
CA GLY A 81 6.37 -11.38 -8.89
C GLY A 81 6.85 -10.01 -8.39
N ARG A 82 7.36 -9.19 -9.32
CA ARG A 82 7.78 -7.82 -9.01
C ARG A 82 6.57 -6.95 -8.66
N ARG A 83 6.76 -6.00 -7.76
CA ARG A 83 5.71 -5.03 -7.36
C ARG A 83 5.37 -4.13 -8.55
N GLY A 84 4.09 -3.82 -8.73
CA GLY A 84 3.61 -2.87 -9.75
C GLY A 84 3.84 -1.42 -9.35
N SER A 85 3.23 -0.49 -10.09
CA SER A 85 3.23 0.95 -9.79
C SER A 85 2.13 1.37 -8.83
N ASP A 86 1.03 0.62 -8.78
CA ASP A 86 -0.19 1.04 -8.08
C ASP A 86 -0.02 1.01 -6.56
N ARG A 87 -0.50 2.07 -5.90
CA ARG A 87 -0.49 2.18 -4.43
C ARG A 87 -1.76 2.84 -3.93
N MET A 88 -2.26 2.33 -2.80
CA MET A 88 -3.19 3.04 -1.95
C MET A 88 -2.41 3.86 -0.91
N LEU A 89 -2.85 5.08 -0.68
CA LEU A 89 -2.33 6.00 0.33
C LEU A 89 -3.47 6.34 1.28
N TRP A 90 -3.23 6.33 2.57
CA TRP A 90 -4.21 6.81 3.54
C TRP A 90 -3.56 7.62 4.64
N SER A 91 -4.31 8.61 5.14
CA SER A 91 -3.86 9.47 6.21
C SER A 91 -4.33 8.98 7.57
N SER A 92 -3.64 9.39 8.63
CA SER A 92 -4.05 9.14 10.02
C SER A 92 -5.40 9.75 10.40
N ASP A 93 -5.88 10.72 9.62
CA ASP A 93 -7.16 11.41 9.81
C ASP A 93 -8.24 11.01 8.79
N GLY A 94 -8.03 9.94 8.01
CA GLY A 94 -9.08 9.28 7.23
C GLY A 94 -9.19 9.66 5.75
N LEU A 95 -8.25 10.44 5.21
CA LEU A 95 -8.16 10.65 3.76
C LEU A 95 -7.61 9.40 3.08
N ILE A 96 -8.10 9.11 1.88
CA ILE A 96 -7.67 7.96 1.08
C ILE A 96 -7.45 8.43 -0.36
N TYR A 97 -6.31 8.03 -0.92
CA TYR A 97 -5.88 8.35 -2.28
C TYR A 97 -5.32 7.10 -2.96
N VAL A 98 -5.34 7.09 -4.29
CA VAL A 98 -4.67 6.07 -5.10
C VAL A 98 -3.70 6.75 -6.07
N THR A 99 -2.58 6.10 -6.34
CA THR A 99 -1.70 6.38 -7.49
C THR A 99 -1.59 5.11 -8.33
N ARG A 100 -1.56 5.26 -9.66
CA ARG A 100 -1.39 4.17 -10.63
C ARG A 100 -0.11 4.28 -11.44
N ASP A 101 0.69 5.31 -11.16
CA ASP A 101 1.85 5.71 -11.93
C ASP A 101 3.07 5.94 -11.05
N HIS A 102 3.13 5.22 -9.93
CA HIS A 102 4.26 5.22 -9.01
C HIS A 102 4.49 6.61 -8.40
N TYR A 103 3.44 7.14 -7.76
CA TYR A 103 3.41 8.38 -6.96
C TYR A 103 3.49 9.69 -7.77
N ARG A 104 3.30 9.67 -9.10
CA ARG A 104 3.34 10.90 -9.92
C ARG A 104 2.01 11.67 -9.85
N HIS A 105 0.89 10.95 -9.90
CA HIS A 105 -0.43 11.53 -9.73
C HIS A 105 -1.23 10.80 -8.65
N PHE A 106 -2.07 11.56 -7.96
CA PHE A 106 -2.91 11.07 -6.87
C PHE A 106 -4.36 11.41 -7.15
N GLU A 107 -5.22 10.40 -7.06
CA GLU A 107 -6.68 10.54 -7.15
C GLU A 107 -7.28 10.25 -5.79
N GLN A 108 -8.14 11.16 -5.30
CA GLN A 108 -8.86 10.93 -4.05
C GLN A 108 -9.89 9.84 -4.24
N VAL A 109 -9.96 8.91 -3.27
CA VAL A 109 -10.97 7.86 -3.22
C VAL A 109 -12.05 8.29 -2.23
N ASN A 110 -13.27 8.50 -2.71
CA ASN A 110 -14.44 8.86 -1.92
C ASN A 110 -15.18 7.64 -1.40
#